data_AF-A0A7V3QYE1-F1
#
_entry.id   AF-A0A7V3QYE1-F1
#
_cell.length_a   1.000
_cell.length_b   1.000
_cell.length_c   1.000
_cell.angle_alpha   90.00
_cell.angle_beta   90.00
_cell.angle_gamma   90.00
#
_symmetry.space_group_name_H-M   'P 1'
#
loop_
_entity.id
_entity.type
_entity.pdbx_description
1 polymer ?
#
loop_
_entity_poly.entity_id
_entity_poly.type
_entity_poly.pdbx_seq_one_letter_code
_entity_poly.pdbx_strand_id
1 'polypeptide(L)'
;RLGYLLSSKVYKGLKAKMDYAEYGGALLLGVQAVTIICHGRSQPKAIMNALRLARDFCLAGLNQRIIDQIHARMKDTPNGKRSVAN
;
A
#
# COMPACT_ATOMS: atom_id res chain seq x y z
N ARG A 1 5.18 -20.60 -29.10
CA ARG A 1 5.71 -21.19 -27.85
C ARG A 1 6.68 -20.25 -27.12
N LEU A 2 7.58 -19.54 -27.82
CA LEU A 2 8.51 -18.57 -27.21
C LEU A 2 7.81 -17.40 -26.48
N GLY A 3 6.72 -16.87 -27.06
CA GLY A 3 5.92 -15.81 -26.44
C GLY A 3 5.30 -16.22 -25.09
N TYR A 4 4.94 -17.50 -24.91
CA TYR A 4 4.42 -17.99 -23.63
C TYR A 4 5.48 -17.97 -22.52
N LEU A 5 6.74 -18.30 -22.83
CA LEU A 5 7.84 -18.26 -21.86
C LEU A 5 8.17 -16.84 -21.40
N LEU A 6 8.21 -15.89 -22.35
CA LEU A 6 8.43 -14.46 -22.06
C LEU A 6 7.27 -13.90 -21.23
N SER A 7 6.03 -14.16 -21.64
CA SER A 7 4.85 -13.77 -20.87
C SER A 7 4.84 -14.42 -19.48
N SER A 8 5.22 -15.70 -19.34
CA SER A 8 5.20 -16.39 -18.03
C SER A 8 6.12 -15.74 -16.99
N LYS A 9 7.27 -15.19 -17.40
CA LYS A 9 8.19 -14.48 -16.49
C LYS A 9 7.60 -13.15 -16.02
N VAL A 10 6.99 -12.40 -16.94
CA VAL A 10 6.29 -11.15 -16.63
C VAL A 10 5.08 -11.42 -15.74
N TYR A 11 4.29 -12.45 -16.06
CA TYR A 11 3.15 -12.89 -15.24
C TYR A 11 3.58 -13.33 -13.83
N LYS A 12 4.73 -13.98 -13.66
CA LYS A 12 5.27 -14.30 -12.32
C LYS A 12 5.65 -13.04 -11.52
N GLY A 13 6.30 -12.06 -12.14
CA GLY A 13 6.64 -10.79 -11.49
C GLY A 13 5.40 -9.93 -11.18
N LEU A 14 4.40 -9.94 -12.06
CA LEU A 14 3.10 -9.31 -11.83
C LEU A 14 2.32 -10.03 -10.73
N LYS A 15 2.31 -11.36 -10.73
CA LYS A 15 1.70 -12.16 -9.67
C LYS A 15 2.39 -11.89 -8.32
N ALA A 16 3.71 -11.75 -8.27
CA ALA A 16 4.43 -11.38 -7.05
C ALA A 16 4.09 -9.95 -6.54
N LYS A 17 3.73 -9.02 -7.42
CA LYS A 17 3.24 -7.67 -7.06
C LYS A 17 1.76 -7.65 -6.67
N MET A 18 0.97 -8.56 -7.23
CA MET A 18 -0.47 -8.65 -7.02
C MET A 18 -0.83 -9.58 -5.85
N ASP A 19 0.06 -10.51 -5.51
CA ASP A 19 -0.07 -11.38 -4.36
C ASP A 19 0.46 -10.65 -3.12
N TYR A 20 -0.38 -9.78 -2.57
CA TYR A 20 -0.17 -9.14 -1.27
C TYR A 20 0.18 -10.15 -0.16
N ALA A 21 -0.13 -11.45 -0.33
CA ALA A 21 0.25 -12.50 0.59
C ALA A 21 1.76 -12.80 0.61
N GLU A 22 2.51 -12.57 -0.48
CA GLU A 22 3.98 -12.75 -0.47
C GLU A 22 4.72 -11.51 0.07
N TYR A 23 4.14 -10.32 -0.06
CA TYR A 23 4.79 -9.05 0.33
C TYR A 23 4.53 -8.62 1.78
N GLY A 24 3.53 -9.18 2.44
CA GLY A 24 3.25 -8.91 3.86
C GLY A 24 1.90 -8.28 4.18
N GLY A 25 0.92 -8.33 3.28
CA GLY A 25 -0.41 -7.79 3.51
C GLY A 25 -0.61 -6.38 2.98
N ALA A 26 -1.79 -5.81 3.24
CA ALA A 26 -2.22 -4.52 2.69
C ALA A 26 -2.11 -3.40 3.74
N LEU A 27 -1.68 -2.21 3.31
CA LEU A 27 -1.63 -1.03 4.17
C LEU A 27 -3.04 -0.45 4.36
N LEU A 28 -3.46 -0.28 5.62
CA LEU A 28 -4.69 0.42 5.98
C LEU A 28 -4.38 1.91 6.15
N LEU A 29 -4.90 2.73 5.22
CA LEU A 29 -4.73 4.19 5.23
C LEU A 29 -5.88 4.88 5.96
N GLY A 30 -5.64 6.12 6.39
CA GLY A 30 -6.65 6.95 7.08
C GLY A 30 -6.71 6.74 8.59
N VAL A 31 -5.84 5.90 9.14
CA VAL A 31 -5.62 5.72 10.58
C VAL A 31 -4.36 6.47 11.06
N GLN A 32 -4.26 6.76 12.36
CA GLN A 32 -3.18 7.56 12.93
C GLN A 32 -1.81 6.87 12.98
N ALA A 33 -1.74 5.55 12.76
CA ALA A 33 -0.51 4.76 12.76
C ALA A 33 -0.33 3.95 11.46
N VAL A 34 0.88 3.44 11.23
CA VAL A 34 1.12 2.48 10.13
C VAL A 34 0.48 1.14 10.50
N THR A 35 -0.51 0.72 9.72
CA THR A 35 -1.28 -0.51 9.98
C THR A 35 -1.27 -1.42 8.75
N ILE A 36 -0.88 -2.68 8.95
CA ILE A 36 -0.83 -3.69 7.89
C ILE A 36 -1.86 -4.79 8.19
N ILE A 37 -2.77 -5.03 7.26
CA ILE A 37 -3.78 -6.09 7.33
C ILE A 37 -3.23 -7.33 6.61
N CYS A 38 -3.05 -8.41 7.38
CA CYS A 38 -2.66 -9.73 6.85
C CYS A 38 -3.89 -10.61 6.61
N HIS A 39 -3.76 -11.60 5.72
CA HIS A 39 -4.81 -12.61 5.52
C HIS A 39 -4.73 -13.69 6.62
N GLY A 40 -5.87 -14.26 7.03
CA GLY A 40 -5.90 -15.26 8.12
C GLY A 40 -5.08 -16.53 7.84
N ARG A 41 -4.86 -16.86 6.56
CA ARG A 41 -4.03 -17.99 6.12
C ARG A 41 -2.54 -17.63 5.90
N SER A 42 -2.11 -16.45 6.34
CA SER A 42 -0.74 -15.99 6.14
C SER A 42 0.27 -16.93 6.80
N GLN A 43 1.24 -17.40 6.02
CA GLN A 43 2.35 -18.22 6.52
C GLN A 43 3.36 -17.35 7.29
N PRO A 44 4.23 -17.95 8.14
CA PRO A 44 5.22 -17.18 8.92
C PRO A 44 6.09 -16.22 8.10
N LYS A 45 6.46 -16.60 6.87
CA LYS A 45 7.21 -15.74 5.94
C LYS A 45 6.44 -14.46 5.57
N ALA A 46 5.13 -14.58 5.36
CA ALA A 46 4.27 -13.44 5.04
C ALA A 46 4.20 -12.46 6.23
N ILE A 47 4.06 -12.97 7.46
CA ILE A 47 4.04 -12.15 8.68
C ILE A 47 5.39 -11.44 8.89
N MET A 48 6.51 -12.13 8.65
CA MET A 48 7.84 -11.51 8.72
C MET A 48 7.98 -10.35 7.72
N ASN A 49 7.50 -10.54 6.49
CA ASN A 49 7.51 -9.49 5.48
C ASN A 49 6.58 -8.33 5.87
N ALA A 50 5.42 -8.61 6.47
CA ALA A 50 4.50 -7.59 7.00
C ALA A 50 5.17 -6.69 8.04
N LEU A 51 5.92 -7.30 8.97
CA LEU A 51 6.63 -6.56 10.02
C LEU A 51 7.76 -5.71 9.45
N ARG A 52 8.52 -6.23 8.46
CA ARG A 52 9.54 -5.45 7.75
C ARG A 52 8.93 -4.25 7.04
N LEU A 53 7.83 -4.46 6.33
CA LEU A 53 7.09 -3.42 5.63
C LEU A 53 6.57 -2.35 6.60
N ALA A 54 5.98 -2.76 7.72
CA ALA A 54 5.52 -1.85 8.77
C ALA A 54 6.67 -1.01 9.33
N ARG A 55 7.80 -1.65 9.67
CA ARG A 55 9.01 -0.95 10.13
C ARG A 55 9.49 0.08 9.11
N ASP A 56 9.61 -0.32 7.85
CA ASP A 56 10.14 0.55 6.80
C ASP A 56 9.24 1.78 6.58
N PHE A 57 7.91 1.61 6.64
CA PHE A 57 6.97 2.75 6.56
C PHE A 57 6.95 3.63 7.81
N CYS A 58 7.12 3.05 9.00
CA CYS A 58 7.30 3.82 10.23
C CYS A 58 8.57 4.69 10.14
N LEU A 59 9.70 4.10 9.75
CA LEU A 59 10.98 4.82 9.60
C LEU A 59 10.91 5.86 8.48
N ALA A 60 10.18 5.59 7.40
CA ALA A 60 9.96 6.56 6.34
C ALA A 60 9.03 7.73 6.76
N GLY A 61 8.35 7.64 7.91
CA GLY A 61 7.41 8.66 8.37
C GLY A 61 6.18 8.77 7.47
N LEU A 62 5.68 7.64 6.94
CA LEU A 62 4.62 7.61 5.94
C LEU A 62 3.38 8.42 6.33
N ASN A 63 2.90 8.25 7.57
CA ASN A 63 1.70 8.96 8.03
C ASN A 63 1.89 10.47 8.03
N GLN A 64 3.02 10.96 8.54
CA GLN A 64 3.30 12.39 8.56
C GLN A 64 3.34 12.94 7.14
N ARG A 65 4.02 12.25 6.21
CA ARG A 65 4.09 12.65 4.80
C ARG A 65 2.71 12.72 4.14
N ILE A 66 1.83 11.76 4.42
CA ILE A 66 0.46 11.77 3.89
C ILE A 66 -0.30 12.99 4.43
N ILE A 67 -0.23 13.25 5.73
CA ILE A 67 -0.86 14.41 6.37
C ILE A 67 -0.36 15.71 5.74
N ASP A 68 0.97 15.85 5.61
CA ASP A 68 1.59 17.04 5.03
C ASP A 68 1.17 17.26 3.57
N GLN A 69 1.11 16.19 2.76
CA GLN A 69 0.67 16.25 1.37
C GLN A 69 -0.81 16.61 1.24
N ILE A 70 -1.68 16.06 2.09
CA ILE A 70 -3.09 16.41 2.13
C ILE A 70 -3.25 17.89 2.49
N HIS A 71 -2.58 18.35 3.55
CA HIS A 71 -2.62 19.75 3.95
C HIS A 71 -2.10 20.70 2.87
N ALA A 72 -1.00 20.34 2.18
CA ALA A 72 -0.49 21.14 1.07
C ALA A 72 -1.55 21.28 -0.05
N ARG A 73 -2.14 20.17 -0.49
CA ARG A 73 -3.19 20.19 -1.54
C ARG A 73 -4.46 20.91 -1.10
N MET A 74 -4.83 20.83 0.17
CA MET A 74 -5.99 21.55 0.70
C MET A 74 -5.77 23.06 0.75
N LYS A 75 -4.54 23.53 1.01
CA LYS A 75 -4.20 24.96 0.97
C LYS A 75 -4.27 25.54 -0.45
N ASP A 76 -3.92 24.73 -1.45
CA ASP A 76 -3.98 25.11 -2.87
C ASP A 76 -5.41 25.14 -3.42
N THR A 77 -6.39 24.64 -2.67
CA THR A 77 -7.81 24.72 -3.03
C THR A 77 -8.43 25.94 -2.33
N PRO A 78 -8.75 27.04 -3.03
CA PRO A 78 -9.39 28.18 -2.40
C PRO A 78 -10.79 27.77 -1.96
N ASN A 79 -10.98 27.74 -0.64
CA ASN A 79 -12.21 27.84 0.12
C ASN A 79 -13.56 27.66 -0.64
N GLY A 80 -14.27 26.58 -0.37
CA GLY A 80 -15.72 26.70 -0.17
C GLY A 80 -16.70 26.31 -1.29
N LYS A 81 -16.46 25.24 -2.07
CA LYS A 81 -17.58 24.55 -2.74
C LYS A 81 -17.64 23.08 -2.30
N ARG A 82 -18.34 22.83 -1.19
CA ARG A 82 -18.89 21.51 -0.86
C ARG A 82 -19.86 21.13 -1.97
N SER A 83 -19.40 20.33 -2.93
CA SER A 83 -20.28 19.64 -3.87
C SER A 83 -20.94 18.48 -3.13
N VAL A 84 -21.87 18.80 -2.24
CA VAL A 84 -22.95 17.87 -1.87
C VAL A 84 -24.01 18.01 -2.96
N ALA A 85 -23.87 17.20 -4.01
CA ALA A 85 -24.95 16.93 -4.94
C ALA A 85 -25.49 15.55 -4.56
N ASN A 86 -26.81 15.52 -4.30
CA ASN A 86 -27.63 14.32 -4.13
C ASN A 86 -27.40 13.29 -5.24
#